data_AF-A0A1F8NEI9-F1
#
_entry.id   AF-A0A1F8NEI9-F1
#
_cell.length_a   1.000
_cell.length_b   1.000
_cell.length_c   1.000
_cell.angle_alpha   90.00
_cell.angle_beta   90.00
_cell.angle_gamma   90.00
#
_symmetry.space_group_name_H-M   'P 1'
#
loop_
_entity.id
_entity.type
_entity.pdbx_description
1 polymer ?
#
loop_
_entity_poly.entity_id
_entity_poly.type
_entity_poly.pdbx_seq_one_letter_code
_entity_poly.pdbx_strand_id
1 'polypeptide(L)' 'MSRRKWRTRADTVVERAKTVTLEPDHVCDRGASWWEYDAQGIELCRVCPECEDEKLARYRPEILTGYTQADVDEPIEEIG' A
#
# COMPACT_ATOMS: atom_id res chain seq x y z
N MET A 1 -48.31 8.77 31.59
CA MET A 1 -48.00 7.53 30.85
C MET A 1 -46.85 7.81 29.89
N SER A 2 -45.60 7.58 30.33
CA SER A 2 -44.41 8.00 29.59
C SER A 2 -43.90 6.84 28.72
N ARG A 3 -44.02 6.99 27.39
CA ARG A 3 -43.60 5.97 26.40
C ARG A 3 -42.08 5.92 26.36
N ARG A 4 -41.50 4.93 27.02
CA ARG A 4 -40.08 4.55 26.87
C ARG A 4 -39.82 4.27 25.39
N LYS A 5 -38.93 5.06 24.77
CA LYS A 5 -38.52 4.92 23.37
C LYS A 5 -37.48 3.80 23.30
N TRP A 6 -37.90 2.61 22.90
CA TRP A 6 -37.02 1.46 22.70
C TRP A 6 -36.21 1.73 21.41
N ARG A 7 -34.91 1.99 21.54
CA ARG A 7 -34.00 2.00 20.39
C ARG A 7 -33.70 0.54 20.05
N THR A 8 -34.10 0.09 18.85
CA THR A 8 -33.84 -1.25 18.33
C THR A 8 -32.38 -1.41 17.90
N ARG A 9 -31.86 -2.63 18.05
CA ARG A 9 -30.46 -3.07 17.90
C ARG A 9 -29.91 -3.05 16.45
N ALA A 10 -30.54 -2.33 15.52
CA ALA A 10 -30.29 -2.45 14.08
C ALA A 10 -29.37 -1.36 13.49
N ASP A 11 -28.87 -0.41 14.29
CA ASP A 11 -28.25 0.82 13.79
C ASP A 11 -26.70 0.82 13.65
N THR A 12 -25.96 -0.27 13.90
CA THR A 12 -24.48 -0.22 13.99
C THR A 12 -23.67 -1.03 12.97
N VAL A 13 -24.28 -1.60 11.91
CA VAL A 13 -23.55 -2.41 10.90
C VAL A 13 -23.21 -1.67 9.60
N VAL A 14 -23.56 -0.39 9.44
CA VAL A 14 -23.50 0.31 8.15
C VAL A 14 -22.52 1.48 8.15
N GLU A 15 -21.23 1.33 8.48
CA GLU A 15 -20.33 2.52 8.42
C GLU A 15 -18.88 2.33 7.95
N ARG A 16 -18.42 1.19 7.40
CA ARG A 16 -17.01 1.10 6.95
C ARG A 16 -16.77 0.37 5.63
N ALA A 17 -17.56 0.67 4.60
CA ALA A 17 -17.11 0.48 3.22
C ALA A 17 -16.35 1.75 2.80
N LYS A 18 -15.03 1.77 3.03
CA LYS A 18 -14.17 2.76 2.38
C LYS A 18 -14.17 2.44 0.89
N THR A 19 -14.95 3.20 0.13
CA THR A 19 -14.88 3.21 -1.33
C THR A 19 -13.48 3.65 -1.72
N VAL A 20 -12.60 2.71 -2.07
CA VAL A 20 -11.34 3.01 -2.74
C VAL A 20 -11.71 3.36 -4.17
N THR A 21 -11.94 4.65 -4.42
CA THR A 21 -11.97 5.19 -5.78
C THR A 21 -10.55 5.08 -6.34
N LEU A 22 -10.31 4.03 -7.13
CA LEU A 22 -9.14 3.92 -8.01
C LEU A 22 -9.41 4.80 -9.24
N GLU A 23 -9.45 6.11 -9.05
CA GLU A 23 -9.35 7.08 -10.13
C GLU A 23 -7.86 7.24 -10.45
N PRO A 24 -7.42 7.19 -11.72
CA PRO A 24 -5.99 7.17 -12.04
C PRO A 24 -5.33 8.45 -11.52
N ASP A 25 -4.53 8.29 -10.47
CA ASP A 25 -3.63 9.26 -9.89
C ASP A 25 -2.81 9.92 -10.99
N HIS A 26 -3.20 11.16 -11.34
CA HIS A 26 -2.54 12.14 -12.22
C HIS A 26 -1.98 11.62 -13.58
N VAL A 27 -1.64 12.55 -14.47
CA VAL A 27 -0.97 12.21 -15.74
C VAL A 27 0.53 12.32 -15.53
N CYS A 28 1.23 11.19 -15.43
CA CYS A 28 2.68 11.19 -15.24
C CYS A 28 3.39 11.90 -16.40
N ASP A 29 4.06 13.02 -16.13
CA ASP A 29 4.99 13.59 -17.10
C ASP A 29 6.25 12.73 -17.22
N ARG A 30 6.53 12.26 -18.43
CA ARG A 30 7.72 11.45 -18.71
C ARG A 30 9.00 12.27 -18.64
N GLY A 31 8.93 13.60 -18.77
CA GLY A 31 10.08 14.52 -18.67
C GLY A 31 10.52 14.76 -17.24
N ALA A 32 9.57 14.82 -16.29
CA ALA A 32 9.83 15.05 -14.87
C ALA A 32 9.81 13.78 -14.00
N SER A 33 9.97 12.58 -14.58
CA SER A 33 9.95 11.32 -13.84
C SER A 33 11.31 10.63 -13.77
N TRP A 34 11.58 9.99 -12.64
CA TRP A 34 12.83 9.27 -12.33
C TRP A 34 12.56 7.81 -11.96
N TRP A 35 13.62 7.01 -11.95
CA TRP A 35 13.58 5.65 -11.40
C TRP A 35 13.78 5.74 -9.89
N GLU A 36 12.86 5.13 -9.14
CA GLU A 36 13.01 4.95 -7.71
C GLU A 36 13.63 3.60 -7.40
N TYR A 37 14.45 3.55 -6.36
CA TYR A 37 15.23 2.37 -6.00
C TYR A 37 14.81 1.86 -4.62
N ASP A 38 14.98 0.57 -4.40
CA ASP A 38 14.84 -0.01 -3.06
C ASP A 38 16.05 0.33 -2.17
N ALA A 39 16.01 -0.11 -0.92
CA ALA A 39 17.09 0.09 0.04
C ALA A 39 18.39 -0.66 -0.30
N GLN A 40 18.40 -1.52 -1.31
CA GLN A 40 19.57 -2.23 -1.83
C GLN A 40 20.05 -1.65 -3.18
N GLY A 41 19.39 -0.61 -3.70
CA GLY A 41 19.71 0.01 -4.99
C GLY A 41 19.14 -0.73 -6.20
N ILE A 42 18.12 -1.57 -6.04
CA ILE A 42 17.40 -2.26 -7.12
C ILE A 42 16.28 -1.37 -7.65
N GLU A 43 16.19 -1.25 -8.98
CA GLU A 43 15.16 -0.46 -9.66
C GLU A 43 13.74 -0.99 -9.36
N LEU A 44 12.87 -0.17 -8.78
CA LEU A 44 11.50 -0.54 -8.44
C LEU A 44 10.51 -0.14 -9.53
N CYS A 45 10.32 1.17 -9.70
CA CYS A 45 9.38 1.71 -10.68
C CYS A 45 9.72 3.15 -11.04
N ARG A 46 9.09 3.63 -12.12
CA ARG A 46 9.22 5.02 -12.55
C ARG A 46 8.15 5.88 -11.86
N VAL A 47 8.60 6.88 -11.12
CA VAL A 47 7.77 7.80 -10.33
C VAL A 47 7.95 9.24 -10.79
N CYS A 48 7.02 10.10 -10.41
CA CYS A 48 7.13 11.55 -10.55
C CYS A 48 6.72 12.19 -9.22
N PRO A 49 6.84 13.52 -9.06
CA PRO A 49 6.55 14.20 -7.78
C PRO A 49 5.11 14.05 -7.28
N GLU A 50 4.19 13.64 -8.17
CA GLU A 50 2.77 13.51 -7.86
C GLU A 50 2.37 12.07 -7.47
N CYS A 51 3.10 11.04 -7.91
CA CYS A 51 2.77 9.63 -7.57
C CYS A 51 3.88 8.85 -6.89
N GLU A 52 4.99 9.48 -6.53
CA GLU A 52 6.04 8.83 -5.74
C GLU A 52 5.43 8.15 -4.50
N ASP A 53 4.76 8.92 -3.64
CA ASP A 53 4.14 8.39 -2.42
C ASP A 53 3.09 7.31 -2.72
N GLU A 54 2.25 7.52 -3.74
CA GLU A 54 1.13 6.62 -4.07
C GLU A 54 1.61 5.29 -4.62
N LYS A 55 2.64 5.31 -5.48
CA LYS A 55 3.28 4.10 -6.01
C LYS A 55 4.11 3.40 -4.95
N LEU A 56 4.88 4.15 -4.16
CA LEU A 56 5.72 3.59 -3.10
C LEU A 56 4.91 2.98 -1.96
N ALA A 57 3.73 3.54 -1.65
CA ALA A 57 2.82 2.98 -0.65
C ALA A 57 2.28 1.57 -1.02
N ARG A 58 2.39 1.15 -2.28
CA ARG A 58 2.02 -0.21 -2.71
C ARG A 58 3.09 -1.24 -2.39
N TYR A 59 4.31 -0.81 -2.13
CA TYR A 59 5.40 -1.68 -1.74
C TYR A 59 5.40 -1.90 -0.22
N ARG A 60 6.03 -3.00 0.21
CA ARG A 60 6.25 -3.22 1.65
C ARG A 60 7.25 -2.18 2.16
N PRO A 61 6.97 -1.50 3.28
CA PRO A 61 7.88 -0.47 3.79
C PRO A 61 9.30 -1.02 4.06
N GLU A 62 9.41 -2.29 4.43
CA GLU A 62 10.69 -3.00 4.64
C GLU A 62 11.63 -2.95 3.43
N ILE A 63 11.09 -2.95 2.20
CA ILE A 63 11.93 -2.89 1.00
C ILE A 63 12.54 -1.50 0.79
N LEU A 64 11.92 -0.45 1.34
CA LEU A 64 12.38 0.94 1.23
C LEU A 64 13.27 1.34 2.41
N THR A 65 13.12 0.71 3.57
CA THR A 65 13.91 1.03 4.77
C THR A 65 15.17 0.18 4.93
N GLY A 66 15.25 -0.95 4.23
CA GLY A 66 16.37 -1.91 4.34
C GLY A 66 15.86 -3.29 4.72
N TYR A 67 16.20 -4.28 3.91
CA TYR A 67 16.02 -5.69 4.20
C TYR A 67 17.32 -6.44 3.92
N THR A 68 17.49 -7.58 4.55
CA THR A 68 18.68 -8.42 4.39
C THR A 68 18.30 -9.73 3.73
N GLN A 69 19.24 -10.41 3.06
CA GLN A 69 18.98 -11.73 2.49
C GLN A 69 18.60 -12.76 3.58
N ALA A 70 18.96 -12.50 4.84
CA ALA A 70 18.58 -13.32 6.00
C ALA A 70 17.06 -13.26 6.34
N ASP A 71 16.32 -12.29 5.80
CA ASP A 71 14.86 -12.25 5.92
C ASP A 71 14.18 -13.30 5.00
N VAL A 72 14.94 -13.92 4.10
CA VAL A 72 14.51 -14.93 3.11
C VAL A 72 15.35 -16.21 3.28
N ASP A 73 15.63 -16.59 4.53
CA ASP A 73 16.35 -17.82 4.89
C ASP A 73 15.47 -19.07 4.69
N GLU A 74 15.13 -19.39 3.44
CA GLU A 74 14.75 -20.75 3.08
C GLU A 74 16.00 -21.48 2.57
N PRO A 75 16.48 -22.53 3.26
CA PRO A 75 17.67 -23.25 2.82
C PRO A 75 17.44 -23.82 1.42
N ILE A 76 18.37 -23.59 0.50
CA ILE A 76 18.35 -24.26 -0.80
C ILE A 76 18.47 -25.77 -0.56
N GLU A 77 17.46 -26.54 -1.00
CA GLU A 77 17.57 -28.00 -1.00
C GLU A 77 18.68 -28.39 -1.99
N GLU A 78 19.73 -29.03 -1.48
CA GLU A 78 20.78 -29.61 -2.32
C GLU A 78 20.14 -30.74 -3.13
N ILE A 79 20.09 -30.56 -4.46
CA ILE A 79 19.63 -31.61 -5.39
C ILE A 79 20.63 -32.77 -5.35
N GLY A 80 20.28 -33.82 -4.59
CA GLY A 80 21.01 -35.09 -4.53
C GLY A 80 20.86 -35.94 -5.78
#